data_AF-A0A1V6B0L3-F1
#
_entry.id   AF-A0A1V6B0L3-F1
#
_cell.length_a   1.000
_cell.length_b   1.000
_cell.length_c   1.000
_cell.angle_alpha   90.00
_cell.angle_beta   90.00
_cell.angle_gamma   90.00
#
_symmetry.space_group_name_H-M   'P 1'
#
loop_
_entity.id
_entity.type
_entity.pdbx_description
1 polymer ?
#
loop_
_entity_poly.entity_id
_entity_poly.type
_entity_poly.pdbx_seq_one_letter_code
_entity_poly.pdbx_strand_id
1 'polypeptide(L)'
;MGNRKGERIGWICGWLGAFLWVVVLAVIFFVQGRAAEAAVGLGIAALAVVLVFALAPWRHPARAYWKIMIPLYLVLFASAAWVIRVYGGLRGIRLPVWNLLFFVPILIPLGLLGRRKWRDFDPASRSDH
;
A
#
# COMPACT_ATOMS: atom_id res chain seq x y z
N MET A 1 25.69 10.58 -7.03
CA MET A 1 24.29 10.11 -6.92
C MET A 1 24.25 8.98 -5.90
N GLY A 2 23.97 9.30 -4.63
CA GLY A 2 24.05 8.33 -3.54
C GLY A 2 23.12 7.14 -3.78
N ASN A 3 23.66 5.93 -3.64
CA ASN A 3 22.99 4.67 -3.89
C ASN A 3 21.88 4.45 -2.85
N ARG A 4 20.72 5.13 -2.97
CA ARG A 4 19.55 5.02 -2.07
C ARG A 4 18.82 3.68 -2.27
N LYS A 5 19.57 2.57 -2.30
CA LYS A 5 19.06 1.21 -2.42
C LYS A 5 18.15 0.87 -1.25
N GLY A 6 18.51 1.29 -0.04
CA GLY A 6 17.70 1.05 1.17
C GLY A 6 16.29 1.61 1.09
N GLU A 7 16.12 2.86 0.64
CA GLU A 7 14.78 3.48 0.49
C GLU A 7 13.95 2.83 -0.63
N ARG A 8 14.62 2.43 -1.73
CA ARG A 8 13.94 1.71 -2.83
C ARG A 8 13.46 0.34 -2.36
N ILE A 9 14.30 -0.39 -1.63
CA ILE A 9 13.96 -1.68 -1.03
C ILE A 9 12.85 -1.50 -0.01
N GLY A 10 12.95 -0.50 0.88
CA GLY A 10 11.92 -0.18 1.87
C GLY A 10 10.56 0.13 1.23
N TRP A 11 10.54 0.88 0.12
CA TRP A 11 9.31 1.14 -0.64
C TRP A 11 8.72 -0.15 -1.22
N ILE A 12 9.53 -0.94 -1.93
CA ILE A 12 9.07 -2.16 -2.60
C ILE A 12 8.64 -3.20 -1.57
N CYS A 13 9.52 -3.56 -0.62
CA CYS A 13 9.23 -4.55 0.40
C CYS A 13 8.09 -4.12 1.33
N GLY A 14 8.00 -2.83 1.68
CA GLY A 14 6.93 -2.30 2.52
C GLY A 14 5.56 -2.48 1.87
N TRP A 15 5.40 -2.05 0.62
CA TRP A 15 4.12 -2.18 -0.07
C TRP A 15 3.80 -3.62 -0.51
N LEU A 16 4.78 -4.38 -1.01
CA LEU A 16 4.55 -5.79 -1.35
C LEU A 16 4.14 -6.59 -0.10
N GLY A 17 4.78 -6.34 1.04
CA GLY A 17 4.37 -6.93 2.32
C GLY A 17 2.94 -6.53 2.70
N ALA A 18 2.56 -5.28 2.51
CA ALA A 18 1.21 -4.79 2.80
C ALA A 18 0.12 -5.43 1.91
N PHE A 19 0.46 -5.92 0.72
CA PHE A 19 -0.49 -6.60 -0.19
C PHE A 19 -0.38 -8.14 -0.18
N LEU A 20 0.59 -8.70 0.55
CA LEU A 20 0.81 -10.15 0.61
C LEU A 20 -0.45 -10.92 1.04
N TRP A 21 -1.16 -10.40 2.04
CA TRP A 21 -2.38 -11.02 2.56
C TRP A 21 -3.51 -11.11 1.50
N VAL A 22 -3.57 -10.18 0.54
CA VAL A 22 -4.55 -10.21 -0.56
C VAL A 22 -4.29 -11.40 -1.48
N VAL A 23 -3.02 -11.67 -1.78
CA VAL A 23 -2.61 -12.83 -2.58
C VAL A 23 -2.93 -14.13 -1.85
N VAL A 24 -2.63 -14.20 -0.55
CA VAL A 24 -2.97 -15.37 0.29
C VAL A 24 -4.48 -15.64 0.26
N LEU A 25 -5.31 -14.60 0.44
CA LEU A 25 -6.77 -14.76 0.37
C LEU A 25 -7.27 -15.15 -1.01
N ALA A 26 -6.66 -14.63 -2.09
CA ALA A 26 -7.02 -15.04 -3.45
C ALA A 26 -6.76 -16.54 -3.67
N VAL A 27 -5.63 -17.06 -3.18
CA VAL A 27 -5.33 -18.50 -3.22
C VAL A 27 -6.33 -19.30 -2.39
N ILE A 28 -6.66 -18.83 -1.17
CA ILE A 28 -7.67 -19.47 -0.33
C ILE A 28 -9.03 -19.54 -1.02
N PHE A 29 -9.50 -18.43 -1.61
CA PHE A 29 -10.78 -18.42 -2.34
C PHE A 29 -10.74 -19.31 -3.58
N PHE A 30 -9.62 -19.38 -4.27
CA PHE A 30 -9.46 -20.28 -5.40
C PHE A 30 -9.64 -21.75 -4.98
N VAL A 31 -8.98 -22.18 -3.90
CA VAL A 31 -9.10 -23.54 -3.35
C VAL A 31 -10.52 -23.82 -2.82
N GLN A 32 -11.22 -22.80 -2.32
CA GLN A 32 -12.63 -22.90 -1.90
C GLN A 32 -13.62 -22.98 -3.07
N GLY A 33 -13.16 -22.99 -4.33
CA GLY A 33 -14.03 -22.98 -5.52
C GLY A 33 -14.66 -21.60 -5.80
N ARG A 34 -14.25 -20.55 -5.09
CA ARG A 34 -14.74 -19.18 -5.21
C ARG A 34 -13.93 -18.41 -6.24
N ALA A 35 -14.06 -18.82 -7.51
CA ALA A 35 -13.24 -18.32 -8.61
C ALA A 35 -13.40 -16.81 -8.85
N ALA A 36 -14.61 -16.27 -8.66
CA ALA A 36 -14.86 -14.84 -8.86
C ALA A 36 -14.10 -13.98 -7.83
N GLU A 37 -14.14 -14.38 -6.56
CA GLU A 37 -13.43 -13.70 -5.48
C GLU A 37 -11.92 -13.85 -5.62
N ALA A 38 -11.45 -15.04 -6.00
CA ALA A 38 -10.04 -15.26 -6.32
C ALA A 38 -9.55 -14.33 -7.45
N ALA A 39 -10.33 -14.19 -8.52
CA ALA A 39 -10.00 -13.31 -9.64
C ALA A 39 -9.96 -11.83 -9.22
N VAL A 40 -10.92 -11.39 -8.40
CA VAL A 40 -10.92 -10.02 -7.85
C VAL A 40 -9.70 -9.77 -6.97
N GLY A 41 -9.36 -10.71 -6.08
CA GLY A 41 -8.17 -10.61 -5.22
C GLY A 41 -6.88 -10.54 -6.02
N LEU A 42 -6.73 -11.37 -7.05
CA LEU A 42 -5.59 -11.32 -7.98
C LEU A 42 -5.55 -9.99 -8.75
N GLY A 43 -6.68 -9.49 -9.22
CA GLY A 43 -6.78 -8.19 -9.90
C GLY A 43 -6.33 -7.04 -9.01
N ILE A 44 -6.75 -7.03 -7.74
CA ILE A 44 -6.32 -6.04 -6.74
C ILE A 44 -4.81 -6.14 -6.51
N ALA A 45 -4.28 -7.35 -6.33
CA ALA A 45 -2.84 -7.55 -6.11
C ALA A 45 -2.01 -7.11 -7.32
N ALA A 46 -2.44 -7.45 -8.54
CA ALA A 46 -1.78 -7.02 -9.76
C ALA A 46 -1.81 -5.48 -9.91
N LEU A 47 -2.96 -4.84 -9.67
CA LEU A 47 -3.08 -3.39 -9.68
C LEU A 47 -2.15 -2.74 -8.65
N ALA A 48 -2.10 -3.29 -7.44
CA ALA A 48 -1.20 -2.80 -6.39
C ALA A 48 0.27 -2.88 -6.83
N VAL A 49 0.71 -4.01 -7.38
CA VAL A 49 2.08 -4.19 -7.90
C VAL A 49 2.39 -3.15 -8.97
N VAL A 50 1.50 -2.95 -9.93
CA VAL A 50 1.65 -1.93 -10.99
C VAL A 50 1.81 -0.54 -10.36
N LEU A 51 0.96 -0.18 -9.40
CA LEU A 51 1.04 1.11 -8.72
C LEU A 51 2.33 1.29 -7.91
N VAL A 52 2.83 0.24 -7.23
CA VAL A 52 4.08 0.31 -6.46
C VAL A 52 5.26 0.72 -7.33
N PHE A 53 5.34 0.18 -8.56
CA PHE A 53 6.41 0.50 -9.51
C PHE A 53 6.13 1.78 -10.34
N ALA A 54 4.88 2.07 -10.67
CA ALA A 54 4.49 3.26 -11.44
C ALA A 54 4.58 4.55 -10.61
N LEU A 55 4.16 4.47 -9.35
CA LEU A 55 4.21 5.55 -8.37
C LEU A 55 5.46 5.44 -7.50
N ALA A 56 6.56 4.94 -8.03
CA ALA A 56 7.78 4.92 -7.27
C ALA A 56 8.31 6.37 -7.05
N PRO A 57 8.72 6.76 -5.84
CA PRO A 57 9.10 8.14 -5.53
C PRO A 57 10.34 8.61 -6.30
N TRP A 58 11.23 7.68 -6.70
CA TRP A 58 12.37 7.98 -7.57
C TRP A 58 11.98 8.29 -9.02
N ARG A 59 10.78 7.95 -9.47
CA ARG A 59 10.24 8.32 -10.79
C ARG A 59 9.55 9.69 -10.77
N HIS A 60 9.13 10.15 -9.59
CA HIS A 60 8.40 11.41 -9.40
C HIS A 60 9.08 12.31 -8.36
N PRO A 61 10.34 12.75 -8.60
CA PRO A 61 11.17 13.31 -7.54
C PRO A 61 10.66 14.63 -6.94
N ALA A 62 9.84 15.37 -7.69
CA ALA A 62 9.23 16.63 -7.27
C ALA A 62 7.87 16.47 -6.58
N ARG A 63 7.27 15.27 -6.62
CA ARG A 63 5.97 15.01 -5.97
C ARG A 63 6.18 14.67 -4.51
N ALA A 64 5.30 15.20 -3.65
CA ALA A 64 5.31 14.88 -2.24
C ALA A 64 4.85 13.44 -2.01
N TYR A 65 5.46 12.73 -1.05
CA TYR A 65 5.17 11.31 -0.78
C TYR A 65 3.68 11.04 -0.54
N TRP A 66 2.96 11.95 0.14
CA TRP A 66 1.54 11.75 0.42
C TRP A 66 0.70 11.56 -0.86
N LYS A 67 0.99 12.32 -1.93
CA LYS A 67 0.28 12.21 -3.23
C LYS A 67 0.57 10.88 -3.92
N ILE A 68 1.76 10.35 -3.69
CA ILE A 68 2.21 9.08 -4.27
C ILE A 68 1.64 7.89 -3.49
N MET A 69 1.54 8.02 -2.17
CA MET A 69 1.04 6.97 -1.28
C MET A 69 -0.49 6.89 -1.27
N ILE A 70 -1.23 7.99 -1.50
CA ILE A 70 -2.71 7.98 -1.52
C ILE A 70 -3.28 6.89 -2.42
N PRO A 71 -2.89 6.76 -3.71
CA PRO A 71 -3.42 5.71 -4.57
C PRO A 71 -3.17 4.29 -4.03
N LEU A 72 -2.00 4.06 -3.43
CA LEU A 72 -1.66 2.76 -2.82
C LEU A 72 -2.51 2.49 -1.58
N TYR A 73 -2.71 3.48 -0.72
CA TYR A 73 -3.62 3.37 0.41
C TYR A 73 -5.06 3.15 -0.03
N LEU A 74 -5.53 3.82 -1.08
CA LEU A 74 -6.88 3.61 -1.61
C LEU A 74 -7.09 2.16 -2.06
N VAL A 75 -6.11 1.57 -2.76
CA VAL A 75 -6.18 0.15 -3.16
C VAL A 75 -6.13 -0.78 -1.93
N LEU A 76 -5.31 -0.46 -0.93
CA LEU A 76 -5.25 -1.23 0.32
C LEU A 76 -6.56 -1.17 1.13
N PHE A 77 -7.19 0.00 1.24
CA PHE A 77 -8.48 0.13 1.91
C PHE A 77 -9.61 -0.50 1.08
N ALA A 78 -9.56 -0.40 -0.25
CA ALA A 78 -10.48 -1.08 -1.14
C ALA A 78 -10.37 -2.61 -1.00
N SER A 79 -9.15 -3.15 -0.83
CA SER A 79 -8.96 -4.59 -0.61
C SER A 79 -9.53 -5.03 0.74
N ALA A 80 -9.37 -4.23 1.79
CA ALA A 80 -10.02 -4.48 3.08
C ALA A 80 -11.56 -4.46 2.97
N ALA A 81 -12.12 -3.46 2.28
CA ALA A 81 -13.56 -3.36 2.06
C ALA A 81 -14.10 -4.54 1.24
N TRP A 82 -13.35 -4.97 0.23
CA TRP A 82 -13.67 -6.16 -0.57
C TRP A 82 -13.76 -7.41 0.31
N VAL A 83 -12.78 -7.66 1.17
CA VAL A 83 -12.82 -8.79 2.10
C VAL A 83 -13.97 -8.68 3.09
N ILE A 84 -14.20 -7.50 3.64
CA ILE A 84 -15.36 -7.26 4.53
C ILE A 84 -16.66 -7.63 3.84
N ARG A 85 -16.85 -7.23 2.58
CA ARG A 85 -18.02 -7.62 1.79
C ARG A 85 -18.10 -9.13 1.57
N VAL A 86 -16.98 -9.77 1.20
CA VAL A 86 -16.88 -11.21 0.90
C VAL A 86 -17.26 -12.09 2.09
N TYR A 87 -16.99 -11.64 3.32
CA TYR A 87 -17.36 -12.33 4.55
C TYR A 87 -18.72 -11.90 5.13
N GLY A 88 -19.56 -11.18 4.37
CA GLY A 88 -20.91 -10.79 4.82
C GLY A 88 -20.95 -9.54 5.72
N GLY A 89 -19.95 -8.66 5.60
CA GLY A 89 -19.86 -7.40 6.32
C GLY A 89 -19.18 -7.50 7.68
N LEU A 90 -19.13 -6.38 8.40
CA LEU A 90 -18.48 -6.28 9.72
C LEU A 90 -19.10 -7.24 10.77
N ARG A 91 -20.40 -7.49 10.67
CA ARG A 91 -21.12 -8.46 11.52
C ARG A 91 -20.70 -9.91 11.22
N GLY A 92 -20.40 -10.22 9.97
CA GLY A 92 -19.96 -11.56 9.55
C GLY A 92 -18.55 -11.90 10.03
N ILE A 93 -17.64 -10.92 10.07
CA ILE A 93 -16.25 -11.12 10.55
C ILE A 93 -16.16 -11.04 12.08
N ARG A 94 -17.25 -10.67 12.78
CA ARG A 94 -17.28 -10.46 14.25
C ARG A 94 -16.17 -9.54 14.75
N LEU A 95 -15.76 -8.57 13.93
CA LEU A 95 -14.70 -7.63 14.30
C LEU A 95 -15.28 -6.44 15.07
N PRO A 96 -14.85 -6.20 16.33
CA PRO A 96 -15.21 -4.98 17.03
C PRO A 96 -14.57 -3.77 16.34
N VAL A 97 -15.31 -2.68 16.25
CA VAL A 97 -14.87 -1.43 15.58
C VAL A 97 -13.56 -0.89 16.17
N TRP A 98 -13.28 -1.17 17.45
CA TRP A 98 -12.02 -0.85 18.11
C TRP A 98 -10.79 -1.50 17.46
N ASN A 99 -10.93 -2.66 16.81
CA ASN A 99 -9.83 -3.27 16.07
C ASN A 99 -9.43 -2.45 14.84
N LEU A 100 -10.26 -1.51 14.39
CA LEU A 100 -9.88 -0.59 13.33
C LEU A 100 -8.76 0.36 13.77
N LEU A 101 -8.56 0.58 15.08
CA LEU A 101 -7.45 1.38 15.59
C LEU A 101 -6.09 0.75 15.29
N PHE A 102 -6.01 -0.57 15.07
CA PHE A 102 -4.78 -1.22 14.63
C PHE A 102 -4.33 -0.81 13.23
N PHE A 103 -5.19 -0.13 12.45
CA PHE A 103 -4.79 0.47 11.17
C PHE A 103 -4.16 1.86 11.32
N VAL A 104 -4.23 2.49 12.50
CA VAL A 104 -3.63 3.82 12.72
C VAL A 104 -2.11 3.83 12.47
N PRO A 105 -1.32 2.84 12.95
CA PRO A 105 0.11 2.78 12.67
C PRO A 105 0.45 2.73 11.17
N ILE A 106 -0.43 2.15 10.35
CA ILE A 106 -0.24 2.06 8.89
C ILE A 106 -0.25 3.45 8.23
N LEU A 107 -0.86 4.46 8.87
CA LEU A 107 -0.92 5.85 8.40
C LEU A 107 0.25 6.72 8.89
N ILE A 108 1.08 6.24 9.82
CA ILE A 108 2.24 6.97 10.36
C ILE A 108 3.18 7.52 9.26
N PRO A 109 3.54 6.73 8.22
CA PRO A 109 4.41 7.23 7.14
C PRO A 109 3.81 8.43 6.40
N LEU A 110 2.48 8.51 6.28
CA LEU A 110 1.78 9.60 5.62
C LEU A 110 1.91 10.91 6.42
N GLY A 111 1.94 10.83 7.75
CA GLY A 111 2.19 11.98 8.62
C GLY A 111 3.66 12.42 8.66
N LEU A 112 4.57 11.47 8.86
CA LEU A 112 6.00 11.76 9.06
C LEU A 112 6.73 12.14 7.77
N LEU A 113 6.44 11.44 6.68
CA LEU A 113 7.14 11.60 5.40
C LEU A 113 6.28 12.28 4.34
N GLY A 114 4.97 12.45 4.59
CA GLY A 114 4.02 12.87 3.57
C GLY A 114 4.40 14.14 2.84
N ARG A 115 4.79 15.20 3.56
CA ARG A 115 5.15 16.51 2.96
C ARG A 115 6.52 16.52 2.29
N ARG A 116 7.38 15.56 2.60
CA ARG A 116 8.72 15.47 2.01
C ARG A 116 8.62 15.07 0.54
N LYS A 117 9.63 15.43 -0.25
CA LYS A 117 9.80 15.01 -1.64
C LYS A 117 11.09 14.20 -1.74
N TRP A 118 11.20 13.34 -2.74
CA TRP A 118 12.43 12.58 -2.99
C TRP A 118 13.64 13.51 -3.22
N ARG A 119 13.42 14.69 -3.82
CA ARG A 119 14.46 15.71 -4.08
C ARG A 119 14.98 16.42 -2.82
N ASP A 120 14.18 16.52 -1.76
CA ASP A 120 14.57 17.22 -0.52
C ASP A 120 15.71 16.51 0.22
N PHE A 121 16.01 15.27 -0.19
CA PHE A 121 17.11 14.47 0.35
C PHE A 121 18.38 14.56 -0.51
N ASP A 122 18.40 15.30 -1.62
CA ASP A 122 19.60 15.50 -2.42
C ASP A 122 20.54 16.53 -1.76
N PRO A 123 21.84 16.22 -1.62
CA PRO A 123 22.80 17.12 -0.99
C PRO A 123 22.95 18.47 -1.72
N ALA A 124 22.64 18.54 -3.01
CA ALA A 124 22.64 19.78 -3.78
C ALA A 124 21.47 20.73 -3.46
N SER A 125 20.45 20.29 -2.72
CA SER A 125 19.35 21.16 -2.25
C SER A 125 19.61 21.79 -0.88
N ARG A 126 20.77 21.50 -0.26
CA ARG A 126 21.19 22.04 1.04
C ARG A 126 22.17 23.21 0.95
N SER A 127 22.58 23.64 -0.25
CA SER A 127 23.54 24.73 -0.45
C SER A 127 22.93 26.13 -0.47
N ASP A 128 21.60 26.25 -0.36
CA ASP A 128 20.89 27.53 -0.51
C ASP A 128 20.34 28.10 0.82
N HIS A 129 20.87 27.63 1.96
CA HIS A 129 20.55 28.16 3.30
C HIS A 129 21.81 28.43 4.12
#